data_AF-A0A927R396-F1
#
_entry.id   AF-A0A927R396-F1
#
_cell.length_a   1.000
_cell.length_b   1.000
_cell.length_c   1.000
_cell.angle_alpha   90.00
_cell.angle_beta   90.00
_cell.angle_gamma   90.00
#
_symmetry.space_group_name_H-M   'P 1'
#
loop_
_entity.id
_entity.type
_entity.pdbx_description
1 polymer ?
#
loop_
_entity_poly.entity_id
_entity_poly.type
_entity_poly.pdbx_seq_one_letter_code
_entity_poly.pdbx_strand_id
1 'polypeptide(L)'
;MQKLYFEPAWDKAIAPIDREKITHHFHQQTKQLQVGVHLSFLWNARNHKDEQLITVLIHNFEETIFHLDNTVISYYEQGEKTANATFSLPCEVTGNTSMPWTFIFSETNGTNADSRYTIWN
;
A
#
# COMPACT_ATOMS: atom_id res chain seq x y z
N MET A 1 17.98 -8.89 1.71
CA MET A 1 16.92 -9.65 2.43
C MET A 1 15.84 -8.66 2.81
N GLN A 2 14.59 -8.92 2.40
CA GLN A 2 13.47 -8.01 2.67
C GLN A 2 13.12 -7.98 4.16
N LYS A 3 12.78 -6.81 4.70
CA LYS A 3 12.36 -6.62 6.11
C LYS A 3 10.97 -6.00 6.20
N LEU A 4 10.14 -6.49 7.11
CA LEU A 4 8.88 -5.83 7.44
C LEU A 4 9.16 -4.67 8.40
N TYR A 5 8.68 -3.48 8.06
CA TYR A 5 8.83 -2.26 8.83
C TYR A 5 7.46 -1.63 9.05
N PHE A 6 7.17 -1.23 10.28
CA PHE A 6 5.95 -0.48 10.62
C PHE A 6 6.35 0.97 10.89
N GLU A 7 5.78 1.91 10.14
CA GLU A 7 5.94 3.33 10.40
C GLU A 7 5.42 3.64 11.82
N PRO A 8 6.05 4.54 12.60
CA PRO A 8 5.72 4.76 14.01
C PRO A 8 4.25 5.04 14.35
N ALA A 9 3.50 5.76 13.50
CA ALA A 9 2.06 5.96 13.72
C ALA A 9 1.28 4.68 13.44
N TRP A 10 1.64 3.93 12.39
CA TRP A 10 1.10 2.60 12.12
C TRP A 10 1.37 1.60 13.25
N ASP A 11 2.60 1.56 13.76
CA ASP A 11 3.05 0.64 14.80
C ASP A 11 2.25 0.82 16.11
N LYS A 12 1.89 2.07 16.42
CA LYS A 12 1.07 2.44 17.58
C LYS A 12 -0.42 2.17 17.40
N ALA A 13 -0.94 2.33 16.19
CA ALA A 13 -2.37 2.26 15.92
C ALA A 13 -2.87 0.84 15.58
N ILE A 14 -2.00 -0.04 15.10
CA ILE A 14 -2.38 -1.37 14.64
C ILE A 14 -2.73 -2.32 15.79
N ALA A 15 -3.85 -3.03 15.65
CA ALA A 15 -4.23 -4.09 16.59
C ALA A 15 -3.27 -5.30 16.46
N PRO A 16 -2.96 -6.02 17.57
CA PRO A 16 -2.06 -7.18 17.53
C PRO A 16 -2.45 -8.23 16.48
N ILE A 17 -3.74 -8.52 16.35
CA ILE A 17 -4.26 -9.49 15.37
C ILE A 17 -3.97 -9.08 13.92
N ASP A 18 -4.06 -7.79 13.59
CA ASP A 18 -3.80 -7.31 12.23
C ASP A 18 -2.30 -7.27 11.95
N ARG A 19 -1.47 -7.00 12.97
CA ARG A 19 -0.01 -7.14 12.86
C ARG A 19 0.40 -8.57 12.52
N GLU A 20 -0.20 -9.56 13.18
CA GLU A 20 0.05 -10.97 12.88
C GLU A 20 -0.34 -11.33 11.45
N LYS A 21 -1.52 -10.88 10.98
CA LYS A 21 -1.95 -11.05 9.59
C LYS A 21 -0.97 -10.45 8.59
N ILE A 22 -0.54 -9.21 8.81
CA ILE A 22 0.44 -8.53 7.94
C ILE A 22 1.76 -9.31 7.92
N THR A 23 2.22 -9.75 9.08
CA THR A 23 3.48 -10.52 9.20
C THR A 23 3.39 -11.84 8.43
N HIS A 24 2.27 -12.54 8.56
CA HIS A 24 2.01 -13.76 7.80
C HIS A 24 2.01 -13.50 6.29
N HIS A 25 1.29 -12.47 5.84
CA HIS A 25 1.21 -12.07 4.45
C HIS A 25 2.58 -11.69 3.87
N PHE A 26 3.36 -10.92 4.63
CA PHE A 26 4.74 -10.56 4.29
C PHE A 26 5.60 -11.81 4.02
N HIS A 27 5.52 -12.82 4.89
CA HIS A 27 6.29 -14.07 4.71
C HIS A 27 5.85 -14.91 3.50
N GLN A 28 4.58 -14.80 3.09
CA GLN A 28 4.05 -15.53 1.94
C GLN A 28 4.41 -14.86 0.61
N GLN A 29 4.15 -13.56 0.48
CA GLN A 29 4.22 -12.88 -0.81
C GLN A 29 5.62 -12.41 -1.21
N THR A 30 6.49 -12.09 -0.25
CA THR A 30 7.82 -11.54 -0.56
C THR A 30 8.72 -12.51 -1.34
N LYS A 31 8.37 -13.80 -1.39
CA LYS A 31 9.12 -14.82 -2.13
C LYS A 31 8.89 -14.80 -3.65
N GLN A 32 7.84 -14.15 -4.12
CA GLN A 32 7.37 -14.24 -5.50
C GLN A 32 7.59 -12.95 -6.31
N LEU A 33 7.91 -11.85 -5.65
CA LEU A 33 8.02 -10.54 -6.28
C LEU A 33 9.43 -10.32 -6.85
N GLN A 34 9.46 -9.67 -8.02
CA GLN A 34 10.71 -9.27 -8.68
C GLN A 34 11.26 -7.97 -8.05
N VAL A 35 12.48 -7.60 -8.43
CA VAL A 35 13.08 -6.31 -8.07
C VAL A 35 12.16 -5.16 -8.49
N GLY A 36 12.11 -4.11 -7.68
CA GLY A 36 11.30 -2.91 -7.89
C GLY A 36 10.31 -2.65 -6.76
N VAL A 37 9.40 -1.71 -7.01
CA VAL A 37 8.35 -1.30 -6.06
C VAL A 37 7.02 -1.94 -6.42
N HIS A 38 6.39 -2.61 -5.44
CA HIS A 38 5.11 -3.31 -5.63
C HIS A 38 4.13 -2.96 -4.51
N LEU A 39 2.83 -3.00 -4.82
CA LEU A 39 1.76 -2.82 -3.85
C LEU A 39 0.94 -4.10 -3.77
N SER A 40 0.97 -4.76 -2.62
CA SER A 40 0.17 -5.95 -2.41
C SER A 40 -1.04 -5.65 -1.55
N PHE A 41 -2.23 -5.98 -2.04
CA PHE A 41 -3.47 -5.82 -1.28
C PHE A 41 -3.46 -6.63 0.02
N LEU A 42 -4.00 -6.05 1.08
CA LEU A 42 -4.23 -6.73 2.35
C LEU A 42 -5.73 -6.81 2.65
N TRP A 43 -6.42 -5.66 2.69
CA TRP A 43 -7.87 -5.58 2.88
C TRP A 43 -8.40 -4.19 2.47
N ASN A 44 -9.72 -4.09 2.34
CA ASN A 44 -10.43 -2.84 2.19
C ASN A 44 -11.39 -2.58 3.38
N ALA A 45 -11.73 -1.32 3.59
CA ALA A 45 -12.71 -0.88 4.58
C ALA A 45 -13.37 0.42 4.10
N ARG A 46 -14.38 0.90 4.84
CA ARG A 46 -14.93 2.25 4.68
C ARG A 46 -14.86 3.00 6.01
N ASN A 47 -14.62 4.30 5.95
CA ASN A 47 -14.69 5.17 7.12
C ASN A 47 -16.09 5.78 7.28
N HIS A 48 -16.27 6.64 8.29
CA HIS A 48 -17.54 7.32 8.57
C HIS A 48 -18.00 8.32 7.49
N LYS A 49 -17.13 8.67 6.53
CA LYS A 49 -17.42 9.51 5.37
C LYS A 49 -17.70 8.70 4.10
N ASP A 50 -17.82 7.37 4.23
CA ASP A 50 -17.96 6.43 3.12
C ASP A 50 -16.75 6.41 2.16
N GLU A 51 -15.61 6.98 2.57
CA GLU A 51 -14.37 6.92 1.81
C GLU A 51 -13.81 5.50 1.83
N GLN A 52 -13.24 5.07 0.71
CA GLN A 52 -12.72 3.73 0.55
C GLN A 52 -11.27 3.66 1.04
N LEU A 53 -11.04 2.85 2.07
CA LEU A 53 -9.74 2.64 2.69
C LEU A 53 -9.16 1.35 2.14
N ILE A 54 -8.09 1.44 1.36
CA ILE A 54 -7.37 0.28 0.82
C ILE A 54 -6.05 0.13 1.56
N THR A 55 -5.94 -0.93 2.35
CA THR A 55 -4.70 -1.26 3.06
C THR A 55 -3.86 -2.21 2.21
N VAL A 56 -2.59 -1.85 2.05
CA VAL A 56 -1.61 -2.61 1.28
C VAL A 56 -0.32 -2.81 2.07
N LEU A 57 0.50 -3.72 1.57
CA LEU A 57 1.91 -3.78 1.88
C LEU A 57 2.69 -3.15 0.71
N ILE A 58 3.35 -2.02 0.97
CA ILE A 58 4.26 -1.39 0.00
C ILE A 58 5.59 -2.12 0.09
N HIS A 59 6.01 -2.76 -1.00
CA HIS A 59 7.30 -3.43 -1.08
C HIS A 59 8.28 -2.56 -1.84
N ASN A 60 9.40 -2.22 -1.20
CA ASN A 60 10.58 -1.70 -1.88
C ASN A 60 11.65 -2.79 -1.91
N PHE A 61 11.81 -3.48 -3.05
CA PHE A 61 12.88 -4.46 -3.26
C PHE A 61 14.13 -3.85 -3.92
N GLU A 62 14.17 -2.53 -4.05
CA GLU A 62 15.38 -1.82 -4.47
C GLU A 62 16.31 -1.61 -3.25
N GLU A 63 17.57 -1.32 -3.51
CA GLU A 63 18.53 -0.95 -2.46
C GLU A 63 18.38 0.52 -2.04
N THR A 64 17.77 1.33 -2.90
CA THR A 64 17.57 2.77 -2.72
C THR A 64 16.28 3.09 -1.98
N ILE A 65 16.23 4.30 -1.43
CA ILE A 65 15.04 4.84 -0.79
C ILE A 65 13.97 5.12 -1.85
N PHE A 66 12.73 4.71 -1.57
CA PHE A 66 11.57 5.01 -2.40
C PHE A 66 10.73 6.13 -1.77
N HIS A 67 10.45 7.15 -2.57
CA HIS A 67 9.50 8.22 -2.28
C HIS A 67 8.29 8.07 -3.18
N LEU A 68 7.09 8.14 -2.58
CA LEU A 68 5.85 8.19 -3.32
C LEU A 68 5.34 9.62 -3.28
N ASP A 69 5.54 10.36 -4.37
CA ASP A 69 5.15 11.75 -4.50
C ASP A 69 4.28 11.95 -5.73
N ASN A 70 3.13 12.58 -5.55
CA ASN A 70 2.17 12.93 -6.60
C ASN A 70 1.94 11.76 -7.59
N THR A 71 1.79 10.56 -7.03
CA THR A 71 1.77 9.32 -7.78
C THR A 71 0.34 8.81 -7.91
N VAL A 72 -0.07 8.52 -9.13
CA VAL A 72 -1.38 7.97 -9.42
C VAL A 72 -1.40 6.47 -9.13
N ILE A 73 -2.36 6.04 -8.32
CA ILE A 73 -2.59 4.65 -7.96
C ILE A 73 -4.03 4.27 -8.32
N SER A 74 -4.19 3.17 -9.05
CA SER A 74 -5.50 2.58 -9.29
C SER A 74 -5.76 1.41 -8.36
N TYR A 75 -7.01 1.26 -7.94
CA TYR A 75 -7.51 0.07 -7.26
C TYR A 75 -8.48 -0.68 -8.17
N TYR A 76 -8.28 -1.99 -8.28
CA TYR A 76 -9.13 -2.91 -9.03
C TYR A 76 -9.71 -3.95 -8.08
N GLU A 77 -10.99 -4.22 -8.27
CA GLU A 77 -11.72 -5.27 -7.56
C GLU A 77 -12.38 -6.16 -8.60
N GLN A 78 -12.14 -7.47 -8.54
CA GLN A 78 -12.69 -8.45 -9.49
C GLN A 78 -12.39 -8.13 -10.97
N GLY A 79 -11.25 -7.49 -11.24
CA GLY A 79 -10.82 -7.13 -12.59
C GLY A 79 -11.34 -5.78 -13.09
N GLU A 80 -12.20 -5.09 -12.34
CA GLU A 80 -12.73 -3.78 -12.70
C GLU A 80 -12.04 -2.66 -11.91
N LYS A 81 -11.70 -1.55 -12.58
CA LYS A 81 -11.12 -0.37 -11.93
C LYS A 81 -12.19 0.33 -11.13
N THR A 82 -12.13 0.24 -9.81
CA THR A 82 -13.12 0.83 -8.91
C THR A 82 -12.70 2.20 -8.38
N ALA A 83 -11.40 2.49 -8.32
CA ALA A 83 -10.90 3.80 -7.93
C ALA A 83 -9.58 4.17 -8.62
N ASN A 84 -9.34 5.47 -8.77
CA ASN A 84 -8.09 6.02 -9.32
C ASN A 84 -7.82 7.39 -8.70
N ALA A 85 -6.69 7.55 -8.00
CA ALA A 85 -6.39 8.74 -7.24
C ALA A 85 -4.90 9.03 -7.16
N THR A 86 -4.56 10.29 -6.85
CA THR A 86 -3.17 10.72 -6.67
C THR A 86 -2.80 10.75 -5.19
N PHE A 87 -1.64 10.18 -4.86
CA PHE A 87 -1.14 10.09 -3.49
C PHE A 87 0.28 10.62 -3.36
N SER A 88 0.58 11.14 -2.17
CA SER A 88 1.93 11.33 -1.65
C SER A 88 2.04 10.70 -0.26
N LEU A 89 3.16 10.06 0.04
CA LEU A 89 3.47 9.57 1.38
C LEU A 89 4.24 10.64 2.15
N PRO A 90 3.93 10.87 3.44
CA PRO A 90 4.70 11.79 4.28
C PRO A 90 6.03 11.17 4.76
N CYS A 91 6.30 9.93 4.39
CA CYS A 91 7.46 9.16 4.83
C CYS A 91 8.10 8.41 3.66
N GLU A 92 9.34 7.98 3.90
CA GLU A 92 10.15 7.24 2.95
C GLU A 92 10.00 5.73 3.17
N VAL A 93 10.06 4.94 2.09
CA VAL A 93 10.15 3.48 2.18
C VAL A 93 11.60 3.10 1.90
N THR A 94 12.35 2.80 2.96
CA THR A 94 13.77 2.44 2.84
C THR A 94 13.98 1.20 1.96
N GLY A 95 15.13 1.11 1.32
CA GLY A 95 15.47 -0.03 0.47
C GLY A 95 15.38 -1.37 1.22
N ASN A 96 14.98 -2.42 0.51
CA ASN A 96 14.76 -3.76 1.05
C ASN A 96 13.76 -3.81 2.22
N THR A 97 12.75 -2.93 2.23
CA THR A 97 11.69 -2.94 3.26
C THR A 97 10.29 -3.02 2.69
N SER A 98 9.42 -3.67 3.44
CA SER A 98 7.99 -3.73 3.20
C SER A 98 7.27 -3.00 4.32
N MET A 99 6.40 -2.07 3.98
CA MET A 99 5.73 -1.19 4.93
C MET A 99 4.23 -1.20 4.69
N PRO A 100 3.39 -1.48 5.72
CA PRO A 100 1.95 -1.40 5.56
C PRO A 100 1.52 0.05 5.42
N TRP A 101 0.52 0.28 4.58
CA TRP A 101 -0.06 1.61 4.39
C TRP A 101 -1.53 1.54 4.00
N THR A 102 -2.33 2.51 4.43
CA THR A 102 -3.73 2.65 3.99
C THR A 102 -3.85 3.86 3.08
N PHE A 103 -4.24 3.62 1.83
CA PHE A 103 -4.65 4.68 0.92
C PHE A 103 -6.13 4.98 1.12
N ILE A 104 -6.47 6.26 1.24
CA ILE A 104 -7.85 6.74 1.39
C ILE A 104 -8.28 7.32 0.05
N PHE A 105 -9.09 6.58 -0.69
CA PHE A 105 -9.68 7.06 -1.93
C PHE A 105 -10.92 7.88 -1.58
N SER A 106 -10.92 9.15 -1.99
CA SER A 106 -11.99 10.10 -1.72
C SER A 106 -12.40 10.82 -3.00
N GLU A 107 -13.54 11.50 -2.97
CA GLU A 107 -14.00 12.30 -4.12
C GLU A 107 -13.02 13.45 -4.46
N THR A 108 -12.22 13.89 -3.51
CA THR A 108 -11.33 15.05 -3.65
C THR A 108 -9.97 14.73 -4.26
N ASN A 109 -9.55 13.46 -4.30
CA ASN A 109 -8.25 13.04 -4.84
C ASN A 109 -8.35 12.21 -6.13
N GLY A 110 -9.56 12.00 -6.64
CA GLY A 110 -9.81 11.26 -7.88
C GLY A 110 -9.11 11.87 -9.11
N THR A 111 -8.67 11.02 -10.03
CA THR A 111 -8.01 11.44 -11.28
C THR A 111 -8.28 10.49 -12.44
N ASN A 112 -8.14 10.99 -13.67
CA ASN A 112 -8.24 10.21 -14.90
C ASN A 112 -6.87 9.89 -15.54
N ALA A 113 -5.78 10.33 -14.93
CA ALA A 113 -4.43 10.04 -15.41
C ALA A 113 -4.08 8.54 -15.29
N ASP A 114 -3.12 8.10 -16.09
CA ASP A 114 -2.61 6.72 -16.04
C ASP A 114 -1.92 6.45 -14.70
N SER A 115 -2.22 5.28 -14.13
CA SER A 115 -1.64 4.89 -12.85
C SER A 115 -0.23 4.35 -13.02
N ARG A 116 0.65 4.77 -12.11
CA ARG A 116 2.01 4.23 -12.00
C ARG A 116 2.00 2.88 -11.29
N TYR A 117 1.11 2.73 -10.31
CA TYR A 117 0.94 1.50 -9.56
C TYR A 117 -0.53 1.07 -9.55
N THR A 118 -0.75 -0.23 -9.50
CA THR A 118 -2.08 -0.81 -9.42
C THR A 118 -2.16 -1.75 -8.22
N ILE A 119 -3.27 -1.67 -7.50
CA ILE A 119 -3.62 -2.58 -6.41
C ILE A 119 -4.73 -3.49 -6.91
N TRP A 120 -4.52 -4.80 -6.81
CA TRP A 120 -5.49 -5.82 -7.21
C TRP A 120 -6.01 -6.54 -5.96
N ASN A 121 -7.33 -6.57 -5.80
CA ASN A 121 -8.04 -7.47 -4.86
C ASN A 121 -8.43 -8.76 -5.56
#